data_AF-A0A1G3XU75-F1
#
_entry.id   AF-A0A1G3XU75-F1
#
_cell.length_a   1.000
_cell.length_b   1.000
_cell.length_c   1.000
_cell.angle_alpha   90.00
_cell.angle_beta   90.00
_cell.angle_gamma   90.00
#
_symmetry.space_group_name_H-M   'P 1'
#
loop_
_entity.id
_entity.type
_entity.pdbx_description
1 polymer ?
#
loop_
_entity_poly.entity_id
_entity_poly.type
_entity_poly.pdbx_seq_one_letter_code
_entity_poly.pdbx_strand_id
1 'polypeptide(L)'
;MAHDGFSDNDKFLLHLRNLLTERLKPCLVEFVEYGMVNIDGIWICHIQCKVSNKGVWLKTDKNTPAQFFVRLGPSSTQLDGPDAVEYIREHFDQK
;
A
#
# COMPACT_ATOMS: atom_id res chain seq x y z
N MET A 1 27.49 -4.14 -0.23
CA MET A 1 26.15 -3.88 0.33
C MET A 1 25.31 -3.31 -0.78
N ALA A 2 24.14 -3.88 -1.07
CA ALA A 2 23.29 -3.39 -2.15
C ALA A 2 22.72 -2.02 -1.74
N HIS A 3 23.08 -0.97 -2.47
CA HIS A 3 22.45 0.34 -2.35
C HIS A 3 21.12 0.31 -3.09
N ASP A 4 20.10 0.92 -2.52
CA ASP A 4 18.74 1.03 -3.07
C ASP A 4 18.62 1.93 -4.32
N GLY A 5 19.72 2.59 -4.71
CA GLY A 5 19.80 3.47 -5.87
C GLY A 5 19.36 4.90 -5.60
N PHE A 6 19.01 5.26 -4.36
CA PHE A 6 18.67 6.63 -3.96
C PHE A 6 19.90 7.36 -3.42
N SER A 7 19.97 8.67 -3.65
CA SER A 7 21.10 9.48 -3.11
C SER A 7 20.98 9.75 -1.62
N ASP A 8 19.77 9.67 -1.08
CA ASP A 8 19.44 9.97 0.31
C ASP A 8 18.03 9.41 0.63
N ASN A 9 17.74 9.40 1.94
CA ASN A 9 16.47 8.95 2.50
C ASN A 9 15.28 9.76 1.98
N ASP A 10 15.43 11.06 1.74
CA ASP A 10 14.32 11.92 1.31
C ASP A 10 13.87 11.57 -0.11
N LYS A 11 14.82 11.27 -1.02
CA LYS A 11 14.50 10.81 -2.37
C LYS A 11 13.84 9.45 -2.39
N PHE A 12 14.24 8.55 -1.49
CA PHE A 12 13.53 7.27 -1.31
C PHE A 12 12.08 7.51 -0.88
N LEU A 13 11.86 8.33 0.16
CA LEU A 13 10.51 8.62 0.67
C LEU A 13 9.64 9.32 -0.36
N LEU A 14 10.21 10.25 -1.15
CA LEU A 14 9.52 10.89 -2.27
C LEU A 14 9.08 9.87 -3.33
N HIS A 15 9.96 8.93 -3.68
CA HIS A 15 9.62 7.86 -4.62
C HIS A 15 8.50 6.96 -4.08
N LEU A 16 8.57 6.55 -2.81
CA LEU A 16 7.52 5.78 -2.16
C LEU A 16 6.17 6.51 -2.17
N ARG A 17 6.15 7.81 -1.84
CA ARG A 17 4.95 8.65 -1.91
C ARG A 17 4.32 8.64 -3.31
N ASN A 18 5.14 8.79 -4.36
CA ASN A 18 4.68 8.80 -5.74
C ASN A 18 4.06 7.44 -6.11
N LEU A 19 4.71 6.33 -5.74
CA LEU A 19 4.16 4.99 -5.96
C LEU A 19 2.80 4.79 -5.27
N LEU A 20 2.67 5.17 -4.00
CA LEU A 20 1.41 5.06 -3.26
C LEU A 20 0.29 5.89 -3.92
N THR A 21 0.61 7.11 -4.32
CA THR A 21 -0.36 8.04 -4.94
C THR A 21 -0.80 7.58 -6.34
N GLU A 22 0.15 7.08 -7.13
CA GLU A 22 -0.11 6.65 -8.49
C GLU A 22 -0.89 5.32 -8.53
N ARG A 23 -0.52 4.37 -7.67
CA ARG A 23 -0.98 2.99 -7.77
C ARG A 23 -2.19 2.65 -6.91
N LEU A 24 -2.45 3.36 -5.80
CA LEU A 24 -3.61 3.09 -4.96
C LEU A 24 -4.83 3.93 -5.39
N LYS A 25 -5.99 3.27 -5.49
CA LYS A 25 -7.27 3.89 -5.89
C LYS A 25 -8.42 3.47 -4.96
N PRO A 26 -9.16 4.40 -4.33
CA PRO A 26 -8.86 5.84 -4.26
C PRO A 26 -7.50 6.08 -3.56
N CYS A 27 -6.93 7.27 -3.77
CA CYS A 27 -5.71 7.65 -3.07
C CYS A 27 -6.03 7.76 -1.57
N LEU A 28 -5.33 6.98 -0.75
CA LEU A 28 -5.54 6.87 0.69
C LEU A 28 -4.20 7.00 1.43
N VAL A 29 -3.35 7.91 0.96
CA VAL A 29 -2.01 8.16 1.55
C VAL A 29 -2.14 8.59 3.01
N GLU A 30 -3.25 9.20 3.41
CA GLU A 30 -3.56 9.56 4.80
C GLU A 30 -3.70 8.35 5.74
N PHE A 31 -3.93 7.15 5.19
CA PHE A 31 -3.97 5.89 5.94
C PHE A 31 -2.60 5.19 6.00
N VAL A 32 -1.58 5.73 5.36
CA VAL A 32 -0.24 5.13 5.32
C VAL A 32 0.77 6.10 5.94
N GLU A 33 1.23 5.78 7.14
CA GLU A 33 2.32 6.49 7.79
C GLU A 33 3.63 5.79 7.44
N TYR A 34 4.64 6.54 6.99
CA TYR A 34 5.93 5.97 6.63
C TYR A 34 7.08 6.91 6.97
N GLY A 35 8.24 6.34 7.30
CA GLY A 35 9.44 7.09 7.64
C GLY A 35 10.67 6.19 7.73
N MET A 36 11.85 6.82 7.70
CA MET A 36 13.11 6.11 7.87
C MET A 36 13.45 6.00 9.36
N VAL A 37 13.70 4.79 9.82
CA VAL A 37 14.20 4.48 11.16
C VAL A 37 15.59 3.88 11.07
N ASN A 38 16.46 4.22 12.03
CA ASN A 38 17.79 3.63 12.13
C ASN A 38 17.78 2.55 13.21
N ILE A 39 18.14 1.32 12.85
CA ILE A 39 18.27 0.19 13.76
C ILE A 39 19.67 -0.37 13.56
N ASP A 40 20.51 -0.32 14.61
CA ASP A 40 21.89 -0.81 14.60
C ASP A 40 22.75 -0.27 13.44
N GLY A 41 22.56 1.01 13.09
CA GLY A 41 23.28 1.66 11.99
C GLY A 41 22.69 1.38 10.60
N ILE A 42 21.60 0.61 10.51
CA ILE A 42 20.91 0.29 9.25
C ILE A 42 19.65 1.14 9.14
N TRP A 43 19.51 1.84 8.02
CA TRP A 43 18.28 2.57 7.69
C TRP A 43 17.21 1.62 7.14
N ILE A 44 16.02 1.66 7.72
CA ILE A 44 14.86 0.85 7.33
C ILE A 44 13.69 1.80 7.11
N CYS A 45 12.94 1.62 6.03
CA CYS A 45 11.65 2.29 5.88
C CYS A 45 10.59 1.54 6.68
N HIS A 46 10.10 2.15 7.75
CA HIS A 46 8.98 1.63 8.51
C HIS A 46 7.68 2.17 7.93
N ILE A 47 6.74 1.26 7.60
CA ILE A 47 5.43 1.60 7.04
C ILE A 47 4.34 1.07 7.97
N GLN A 48 3.47 1.96 8.41
CA GLN A 48 2.30 1.65 9.21
C GLN A 48 1.02 1.96 8.42
N CYS A 49 0.25 0.92 8.13
CA CYS A 49 -1.03 1.03 7.44
C CYS A 49 -2.18 1.05 8.46
N LYS A 50 -2.96 2.12 8.49
CA LYS A 50 -4.21 2.24 9.26
C LYS A 50 -5.35 1.54 8.51
N VAL A 51 -6.36 1.12 9.26
CA VAL A 51 -7.56 0.52 8.70
C VAL A 51 -8.31 1.56 7.86
N SER A 52 -8.55 1.24 6.59
CA SER A 52 -9.39 2.04 5.69
C SER A 52 -10.88 1.81 6.00
N ASN A 53 -11.71 2.82 5.76
CA ASN A 53 -13.17 2.70 5.79
C ASN A 53 -13.78 2.42 4.39
N LYS A 54 -12.94 2.15 3.39
CA LYS A 54 -13.33 1.90 1.99
C LYS A 54 -12.42 0.85 1.36
N GLY A 55 -12.93 0.15 0.35
CA GLY A 55 -12.13 -0.74 -0.49
C GLY A 55 -11.03 0.02 -1.24
N VAL A 56 -9.81 -0.52 -1.22
CA VAL A 56 -8.63 0.06 -1.87
C VAL A 56 -8.13 -0.89 -2.95
N TRP A 57 -7.96 -0.35 -4.16
CA TRP A 57 -7.54 -1.11 -5.32
C TRP A 57 -6.11 -0.77 -5.70
N LEU A 58 -5.33 -1.78 -6.02
CA LEU A 58 -3.97 -1.65 -6.56
C LEU A 58 -4.03 -1.63 -8.08
N LYS A 59 -3.44 -0.60 -8.68
CA LYS A 59 -3.23 -0.49 -10.13
C LYS A 59 -1.73 -0.37 -10.39
N THR A 60 -1.10 -1.46 -10.81
CA THR A 60 0.36 -1.54 -10.96
C THR A 60 0.87 -0.62 -12.09
N ASP A 61 0.10 -0.48 -13.16
CA ASP A 61 0.35 0.45 -14.25
C ASP A 61 -0.96 0.90 -14.93
N LYS A 62 -0.88 1.76 -15.96
CA LYS A 62 -2.07 2.30 -16.64
C LYS A 62 -2.89 1.25 -17.39
N ASN A 63 -2.24 0.17 -17.84
CA ASN A 63 -2.79 -0.83 -18.77
C ASN A 63 -3.25 -2.11 -18.05
N THR A 64 -2.99 -2.22 -16.75
CA THR A 64 -3.42 -3.34 -15.92
C THR A 64 -4.78 -3.06 -15.29
N PRO A 65 -5.67 -4.07 -15.22
CA PRO A 65 -6.87 -3.99 -14.41
C PRO A 65 -6.52 -3.70 -12.95
N ALA A 66 -7.40 -2.97 -12.27
CA ALA A 66 -7.26 -2.77 -10.83
C ALA A 66 -7.47 -4.10 -10.10
N GLN A 67 -6.62 -4.39 -9.12
CA GLN A 67 -6.61 -5.63 -8.35
C GLN A 67 -6.98 -5.34 -6.89
N PHE A 68 -7.73 -6.25 -6.27
CA PHE A 68 -8.11 -6.15 -4.86
C PHE A 68 -7.36 -7.20 -4.05
N PHE A 69 -6.70 -6.77 -2.98
CA PHE A 69 -5.94 -7.65 -2.10
C PHE A 69 -6.41 -7.47 -0.67
N VAL A 70 -6.54 -8.59 0.03
CA VAL A 70 -6.82 -8.63 1.47
C VAL A 70 -5.73 -9.40 2.19
N ARG A 71 -5.40 -8.98 3.41
CA ARG A 71 -4.44 -9.71 4.24
C ARG A 71 -5.16 -10.82 4.99
N LEU A 72 -4.78 -12.06 4.74
CA LEU A 72 -5.24 -13.24 5.46
C LEU A 72 -4.06 -13.82 6.24
N GLY A 73 -4.00 -13.48 7.54
CA GLY A 73 -2.89 -13.84 8.42
C GLY A 73 -1.56 -13.25 7.95
N PRO A 74 -0.52 -14.07 7.70
CA PRO A 74 0.78 -13.59 7.23
C PRO A 74 0.84 -13.33 5.72
N SER A 75 -0.19 -13.70 4.95
CA SER A 75 -0.19 -13.59 3.48
C SER A 75 -1.18 -12.52 2.99
N SER A 76 -0.93 -12.03 1.77
CA SER A 76 -1.89 -11.23 1.00
C SER A 76 -2.49 -12.09 -0.10
N THR A 77 -3.82 -12.15 -0.16
CA THR A 77 -4.55 -12.89 -1.18
C THR A 77 -5.25 -11.91 -2.11
N GLN A 78 -5.10 -12.12 -3.42
CA GLN A 78 -5.89 -11.39 -4.41
C GLN A 78 -7.29 -11.97 -4.45
N LEU A 79 -8.31 -11.11 -4.32
CA LEU A 79 -9.69 -11.48 -4.56
C LEU A 79 -10.06 -11.18 -6.01
N ASP A 80 -10.89 -12.02 -6.60
CA ASP A 80 -11.48 -11.76 -7.90
C ASP A 80 -12.66 -10.76 -7.78
N GLY A 81 -13.31 -10.47 -8.91
CA GLY A 81 -14.39 -9.47 -8.94
C GLY A 81 -15.54 -9.78 -7.96
N PRO A 82 -16.17 -10.95 -8.04
CA PRO A 82 -17.22 -11.37 -7.10
C PRO A 82 -16.78 -11.34 -5.63
N ASP A 83 -15.64 -11.94 -5.29
CA ASP A 83 -15.16 -12.03 -3.90
C ASP A 83 -14.81 -10.64 -3.34
N ALA A 84 -14.25 -9.76 -4.17
CA ALA A 84 -13.95 -8.38 -3.77
C ALA A 84 -15.24 -7.58 -3.48
N VAL A 85 -16.29 -7.76 -4.29
CA VAL A 85 -17.58 -7.08 -4.08
C VAL A 85 -18.23 -7.56 -2.78
N GLU A 86 -18.23 -8.86 -2.52
CA GLU A 86 -18.76 -9.40 -1.27
C GLU A 86 -17.98 -8.88 -0.05
N TYR A 87 -16.64 -8.94 -0.11
CA TYR A 87 -15.79 -8.41 0.94
C TYR A 87 -16.08 -6.93 1.24
N ILE A 88 -16.19 -6.10 0.19
CA ILE A 88 -16.45 -4.66 0.34
C ILE A 88 -17.79 -4.43 1.04
N ARG A 89 -18.84 -5.15 0.63
CA ARG A 89 -20.17 -5.03 1.20
C ARG A 89 -20.20 -5.39 2.68
N GLU A 90 -19.49 -6.44 3.08
CA GLU A 90 -19.45 -6.91 4.46
C GLU A 90 -18.63 -5.99 5.38
N HIS A 91 -17.54 -5.42 4.86
CA HIS A 91 -16.55 -4.72 5.70
C HIS A 91 -16.67 -3.19 5.68
N PHE A 92 -17.26 -2.61 4.64
CA PHE A 92 -17.29 -1.15 4.46
C PHE A 92 -18.69 -0.55 4.33
N ASP A 93 -19.68 -1.30 3.82
CA ASP A 93 -21.03 -0.78 3.56
C ASP A 93 -21.97 -0.84 4.79
N GLN A 94 -21.55 -1.42 5.91
CA GLN A 94 -22.37 -1.51 7.14
C GLN A 94 -22.37 -0.23 8.00
N LYS A 95 -22.23 0.96 7.40
CA LYS A 95 -22.25 2.25 8.12
C LYS A 95 -23.45 3.11 7.79
#